data_AF-A0A848HP77-F1
#
_entry.id   AF-A0A848HP77-F1
#
_cell.length_a   1.000
_cell.length_b   1.000
_cell.length_c   1.000
_cell.angle_alpha   90.00
_cell.angle_beta   90.00
_cell.angle_gamma   90.00
#
_symmetry.space_group_name_H-M   'P 1'
#
loop_
_entity.id
_entity.type
_entity.pdbx_description
1 polymer ?
#
loop_
_entity_poly.entity_id
_entity_poly.type
_entity_poly.pdbx_seq_one_letter_code
_entity_poly.pdbx_strand_id
1 'polypeptide(L)'
;MTDKLQSVLHPAGPDAVIISQFAWVMFGAGTVIFIGVMVLLALAVKRAPRQVRPLRWIAGAGIAFPLVVLSALLVWSTWRSAELAPQSSTASLVISVTAKMWWWEVRYHDPLTGREIISANEIRIPAGRDVYVALSATDVIHSLWVPALAGKRDMVPGRMTGLTLRADKPGVYRGQCAEYCGAQHARMALHVVAETPAAFDAWLARERQDAAAPGDAFLERGRQAFIGQRCAACHTIRGVAGDARLGPDLTHVGSRLHIAAGTLRNHRGTLAGWIADPQSIKPGARMPAANDIDGETLRALAAYLEHLK
;
A
#
# COMPACT_ATOMS: atom_id res chain seq x y z
N MET A 1 -18.98 -0.73 -1.23
CA MET A 1 -17.95 -0.02 -0.44
C MET A 1 -17.39 1.09 -1.31
N THR A 2 -17.65 2.34 -0.94
CA THR A 2 -16.92 3.49 -1.49
C THR A 2 -15.46 3.33 -1.11
N ASP A 3 -14.55 3.33 -2.09
CA ASP A 3 -13.11 3.43 -1.79
C ASP A 3 -12.94 4.70 -0.97
N LYS A 4 -12.70 4.55 0.33
CA LYS A 4 -12.39 5.71 1.16
C LYS A 4 -11.13 6.31 0.56
N LEU A 5 -11.22 7.58 0.15
CA LEU A 5 -10.09 8.31 -0.38
C LEU A 5 -8.92 8.17 0.59
N GLN A 6 -7.77 7.81 0.04
CA GLN A 6 -6.52 7.80 0.78
C GLN A 6 -6.30 9.18 1.41
N SER A 7 -6.15 9.24 2.73
CA SER A 7 -5.99 10.52 3.43
C SER A 7 -5.09 10.38 4.66
N VAL A 8 -4.14 11.30 4.78
CA VAL A 8 -3.31 11.49 5.99
C VAL A 8 -4.09 12.18 7.13
N LEU A 9 -5.23 12.79 6.81
CA LEU A 9 -6.06 13.54 7.76
C LEU A 9 -7.13 12.67 8.43
N HIS A 10 -7.27 11.41 8.00
CA HIS A 10 -8.19 10.43 8.57
C HIS A 10 -7.42 9.20 9.07
N PRO A 11 -6.64 9.34 10.16
CA PRO A 11 -5.87 8.23 10.70
C PRO A 11 -6.79 7.14 11.26
N ALA A 12 -6.34 5.89 11.13
CA ALA A 12 -7.03 4.66 11.54
C ALA A 12 -6.10 3.64 12.20
N GLY A 13 -4.85 4.03 12.45
CA GLY A 13 -3.87 3.30 13.26
C GLY A 13 -3.13 4.25 14.20
N PRO A 14 -2.50 3.73 15.28
CA PRO A 14 -1.88 4.54 16.32
C PRO A 14 -0.75 5.43 15.78
N ASP A 15 0.14 4.90 14.93
CA ASP A 15 1.23 5.67 14.32
C ASP A 15 0.71 6.81 13.44
N ALA A 16 -0.32 6.55 12.63
CA ALA A 16 -0.95 7.58 11.81
C ALA A 16 -1.59 8.69 12.66
N VAL A 17 -2.15 8.36 13.84
CA VAL A 17 -2.66 9.38 14.78
C VAL A 17 -1.53 10.30 15.24
N ILE A 18 -0.40 9.75 15.67
CA ILE A 18 0.78 10.53 16.08
C ILE A 18 1.25 11.45 14.94
N ILE A 19 1.38 10.90 13.72
CA ILE A 19 1.80 11.66 12.54
C ILE A 19 0.80 12.78 12.22
N SER A 20 -0.51 12.52 12.34
CA SER A 20 -1.53 13.54 12.08
C SER A 20 -1.47 14.69 13.09
N GLN A 21 -1.11 14.43 14.34
CA GLN A 21 -0.92 15.48 15.36
C GLN A 21 0.25 16.39 14.99
N PHE A 22 1.37 15.83 14.51
CA PHE A 22 2.48 16.64 13.99
C PHE A 22 2.01 17.56 12.87
N ALA A 23 1.25 17.03 11.90
CA ALA A 23 0.73 17.82 10.79
C ALA A 23 -0.15 18.99 11.27
N TRP A 24 -1.10 18.74 12.17
CA TRP A 24 -2.01 19.78 12.67
C TRP A 24 -1.31 20.83 13.54
N VAL A 25 -0.36 20.43 14.38
CA VAL A 25 0.43 21.38 15.18
C VAL A 25 1.28 22.27 14.28
N MET A 26 1.96 21.69 13.28
CA MET A 26 2.77 22.46 12.32
C MET A 26 1.91 23.40 11.48
N PHE A 27 0.75 22.94 11.01
CA PHE A 27 -0.17 23.75 10.24
C PHE A 27 -0.73 24.93 11.04
N GLY A 28 -1.16 24.67 12.28
CA GLY A 28 -1.66 25.71 13.19
C GLY A 28 -0.59 26.73 13.56
N ALA A 29 0.59 26.28 13.99
CA ALA A 29 1.69 27.17 14.35
C ALA A 29 2.18 28.00 13.13
N GLY A 30 2.32 27.36 11.97
CA GLY A 30 2.70 28.03 10.73
C GLY A 30 1.69 29.10 10.32
N THR A 31 0.40 28.82 10.48
CA THR A 31 -0.68 29.78 10.19
C THR A 31 -0.63 30.99 11.14
N VAL A 32 -0.42 30.78 12.44
CA VAL A 32 -0.28 31.87 13.42
C VAL A 32 0.93 32.75 13.10
N ILE A 33 2.09 32.14 12.81
CA ILE A 33 3.30 32.87 12.43
C ILE A 33 3.06 33.66 11.13
N PHE A 34 2.48 33.03 10.12
CA PHE A 34 2.18 33.67 8.85
C PHE A 34 1.26 34.89 9.02
N ILE A 35 0.14 34.74 9.74
CA ILE A 35 -0.78 35.85 10.04
C ILE A 35 -0.03 36.96 10.78
N GLY A 36 0.78 36.62 11.78
CA GLY A 36 1.60 37.58 12.52
C GLY A 36 2.53 38.39 11.61
N VAL A 37 3.26 37.73 10.72
CA VAL A 37 4.15 38.38 9.74
C VAL A 37 3.35 39.27 8.79
N MET A 38 2.20 38.81 8.28
CA MET A 38 1.35 39.60 7.38
C MET A 38 0.77 40.84 8.07
N VAL A 39 0.36 40.74 9.34
CA VAL A 39 -0.10 41.89 10.12
C VAL A 39 1.03 42.88 10.35
N LEU A 40 2.23 42.42 10.73
CA LEU A 40 3.39 43.30 10.90
C LEU A 40 3.77 44.01 9.61
N LEU A 41 3.73 43.29 8.48
CA LEU A 41 3.95 43.87 7.16
C LEU A 41 2.90 44.93 6.81
N ALA A 42 1.61 44.64 7.01
CA ALA A 42 0.53 45.60 6.76
C ALA A 42 0.66 46.85 7.64
N LEU A 43 1.05 46.70 8.91
CA LEU A 43 1.31 47.81 9.82
C LEU A 43 2.53 48.64 9.40
N ALA A 44 3.59 47.98 8.90
CA ALA A 44 4.80 48.65 8.42
C ALA A 44 4.51 49.49 7.17
N VAL A 45 3.66 49.01 6.25
CA VAL A 45 3.25 49.74 5.05
C VAL A 45 2.33 50.92 5.37
N LYS A 46 1.41 50.77 6.33
CA LYS A 46 0.38 51.78 6.63
C LYS A 46 0.82 52.91 7.57
N ARG A 47 1.89 52.75 8.36
CA ARG A 47 2.30 53.72 9.39
C ARG A 47 3.45 54.61 8.91
N ALA A 48 3.39 55.90 9.26
CA ALA A 48 4.50 56.83 9.10
C ALA A 48 5.76 56.31 9.83
N PRO A 49 6.98 56.60 9.31
CA PRO A 49 8.21 56.04 9.84
C PRO A 49 8.38 56.34 11.34
N ARG A 50 8.35 55.28 12.15
CA ARG A 50 8.64 55.33 13.59
C ARG A 50 10.05 54.82 13.84
N GLN A 51 10.75 55.40 14.82
CA GLN A 51 12.00 54.83 15.31
C GLN A 51 11.75 53.44 15.91
N VAL A 52 12.15 52.41 15.17
CA VAL A 52 12.25 51.04 15.67
C VAL A 52 13.64 50.81 16.23
N ARG A 53 13.79 49.87 17.16
CA ARG A 53 15.10 49.39 17.64
C ARG A 53 15.42 48.08 16.93
N PRO A 54 16.13 48.07 15.78
CA PRO A 54 16.26 46.89 14.94
C PRO A 54 16.90 45.73 15.68
N LEU A 55 17.93 46.01 16.48
CA LEU A 55 18.66 45.00 17.24
C LEU A 55 17.77 44.23 18.23
N ARG A 56 16.76 44.88 18.84
CA ARG A 56 15.81 44.21 19.75
C ARG A 56 14.87 43.27 19.00
N TRP A 57 14.42 43.66 17.80
CA TRP A 57 13.57 42.81 16.96
C TRP A 57 14.34 41.62 16.41
N ILE A 58 15.57 41.83 15.96
CA ILE A 58 16.45 40.74 15.48
C ILE A 58 16.74 39.78 16.63
N ALA A 59 17.21 40.27 17.78
CA ALA A 59 17.53 39.41 18.92
C ALA A 59 16.29 38.67 19.46
N GLY A 60 15.15 39.37 19.61
CA GLY A 60 13.93 38.79 20.14
C GLY A 60 13.19 37.90 19.15
N ALA A 61 12.65 38.50 18.09
CA ALA A 61 11.79 37.81 17.13
C ALA A 61 12.58 36.98 16.09
N GLY A 62 13.82 37.37 15.78
CA GLY A 62 14.65 36.70 14.78
C GLY A 62 15.54 35.58 15.33
N ILE A 63 15.91 35.63 16.62
CA ILE A 63 16.84 34.66 17.22
C ILE A 63 16.19 33.94 18.41
N ALA A 64 15.81 34.67 19.47
CA ALA A 64 15.32 34.05 20.70
C ALA A 64 14.00 33.29 20.47
N PHE A 65 13.05 33.87 19.74
CA PHE A 65 11.77 33.22 19.45
C PHE A 65 11.94 31.92 18.62
N PRO A 66 12.62 31.92 17.44
CA PRO A 66 12.83 30.69 16.70
C PRO A 66 13.62 29.65 17.50
N LEU A 67 14.64 30.06 18.25
CA LEU A 67 15.42 29.14 19.09
C LEU A 67 14.52 28.42 20.11
N VAL A 68 13.73 29.18 20.88
CA VAL A 68 12.83 28.61 21.89
C VAL A 68 11.78 27.70 21.25
N VAL A 69 11.14 28.16 20.17
CA VAL A 69 10.08 27.39 19.49
C VAL A 69 10.65 26.10 18.87
N LEU A 70 11.78 26.18 18.16
CA LEU A 70 12.40 25.01 17.54
C LEU A 70 12.93 24.02 18.60
N SER A 71 13.49 24.50 19.71
CA SER A 71 13.91 23.62 20.81
C SER A 71 12.70 22.91 21.45
N ALA A 72 11.60 23.62 21.69
CA ALA A 72 10.39 23.00 22.22
C ALA A 72 9.78 21.97 21.25
N LEU A 73 9.72 22.29 19.96
CA LEU A 73 9.26 21.38 18.92
C LEU A 73 10.18 20.17 18.76
N LEU A 74 11.49 20.34 18.89
CA LEU A 74 12.45 19.24 18.85
C LEU A 74 12.19 18.27 20.02
N VAL A 75 12.14 18.78 21.25
CA VAL A 75 11.87 17.94 22.44
C VAL A 75 10.55 17.20 22.30
N TRP A 76 9.48 17.92 21.91
CA TRP A 76 8.17 17.31 21.72
C TRP A 76 8.15 16.27 20.59
N SER A 77 8.74 16.58 19.43
CA SER A 77 8.77 15.65 18.29
C SER A 77 9.60 14.40 18.59
N THR A 78 10.73 14.52 19.28
CA THR A 78 11.53 13.37 19.71
C THR A 78 10.76 12.49 20.68
N TRP A 79 10.10 13.08 21.68
CA TRP A 79 9.28 12.32 22.64
C TRP A 79 8.13 11.58 21.97
N ARG A 80 7.34 12.27 21.14
CA ARG A 80 6.23 11.68 20.40
C ARG A 80 6.68 10.63 19.38
N SER A 81 7.84 10.81 18.75
CA SER A 81 8.40 9.82 17.83
C SER A 81 8.83 8.54 18.53
N ALA A 82 9.22 8.61 19.80
CA ALA A 82 9.55 7.43 20.60
C ALA A 82 8.32 6.55 20.94
N GLU A 83 7.10 7.08 20.75
CA GLU A 83 5.85 6.33 20.92
C GLU A 83 5.38 5.61 19.64
N LEU A 84 6.03 5.87 18.50
CA LEU A 84 5.75 5.13 17.26
C LEU A 84 6.07 3.65 17.46
N ALA A 85 5.32 2.79 16.79
CA ALA A 85 5.49 1.35 16.90
C ALA A 85 6.95 0.95 16.61
N PRO A 86 7.57 0.11 17.46
CA PRO A 86 8.88 -0.43 17.17
C PRO A 86 8.82 -1.28 15.91
N GLN A 87 9.84 -1.15 15.07
CA GLN A 87 9.92 -1.81 13.77
C GLN A 87 10.61 -3.18 13.94
N SER A 88 9.99 -4.04 14.75
CA SER A 88 10.56 -5.31 15.20
C SER A 88 9.87 -6.51 14.56
N SER A 89 10.66 -7.49 14.12
CA SER A 89 10.18 -8.77 13.59
C SER A 89 9.65 -9.73 14.65
N THR A 90 9.61 -9.33 15.93
CA THR A 90 9.09 -10.12 17.04
C THR A 90 7.55 -10.18 17.09
N ALA A 91 6.87 -9.57 16.12
CA ALA A 91 5.41 -9.62 16.02
C ALA A 91 4.91 -11.04 15.75
N SER A 92 3.70 -11.35 16.22
CA SER A 92 3.08 -12.68 16.04
C SER A 92 2.72 -12.99 14.58
N LEU A 93 2.53 -11.96 13.76
CA LEU A 93 2.26 -12.09 12.33
C LEU A 93 3.32 -11.31 11.55
N VAL A 94 4.06 -12.04 10.70
CA VAL A 94 5.06 -11.50 9.80
C VAL A 94 4.62 -11.70 8.36
N ILE A 95 4.57 -10.61 7.61
CA ILE A 95 4.22 -10.59 6.20
C ILE A 95 5.43 -10.07 5.43
N SER A 96 5.90 -10.77 4.41
CA SER A 96 6.92 -10.25 3.50
C SER A 96 6.26 -9.61 2.30
N VAL A 97 6.68 -8.39 1.96
CA VAL A 97 6.24 -7.67 0.77
C VAL A 97 7.46 -7.35 -0.08
N THR A 98 7.45 -7.88 -1.29
CA THR A 98 8.51 -7.66 -2.28
C THR A 98 7.96 -6.76 -3.38
N ALA A 99 8.57 -5.58 -3.55
CA ALA A 99 8.22 -4.64 -4.60
C ALA A 99 8.85 -5.06 -5.94
N LYS A 100 8.03 -5.05 -7.00
CA LYS A 100 8.42 -5.31 -8.39
C LYS A 100 7.78 -4.27 -9.29
N MET A 101 8.39 -3.86 -10.39
CA MET A 101 7.77 -2.95 -11.35
C MET A 101 6.58 -3.64 -12.06
N TRP A 102 5.32 -3.23 -11.89
CA TRP A 102 4.77 -2.27 -10.90
C TRP A 102 3.60 -2.91 -10.16
N TRP A 103 3.94 -3.81 -9.23
CA TRP A 103 3.06 -4.61 -8.40
C TRP A 103 3.79 -5.10 -7.14
N TRP A 104 3.03 -5.60 -6.18
CA TRP A 104 3.53 -6.04 -4.88
C TRP A 104 3.30 -7.53 -4.71
N GLU A 105 4.37 -8.30 -4.54
CA GLU A 105 4.27 -9.70 -4.13
C GLU A 105 4.13 -9.74 -2.60
N VAL A 106 3.15 -10.49 -2.10
CA VAL A 106 2.85 -10.60 -0.68
C VAL A 106 3.01 -12.05 -0.26
N ARG A 107 3.73 -12.30 0.84
CA ARG A 107 3.94 -13.64 1.40
C ARG A 107 3.57 -13.63 2.88
N TYR A 108 2.69 -14.53 3.28
CA TYR A 108 2.40 -14.81 4.67
C TYR A 108 3.21 -16.02 5.09
N HIS A 109 3.98 -15.86 6.16
CA HIS A 109 4.72 -16.95 6.77
C HIS A 109 3.82 -17.64 7.79
N ASP A 110 3.50 -18.91 7.57
CA ASP A 110 2.80 -19.70 8.57
C ASP A 110 3.80 -20.26 9.59
N PRO A 111 3.80 -19.78 10.85
CA PRO A 111 4.75 -20.25 11.85
C PRO A 111 4.51 -21.69 12.29
N LEU A 112 3.31 -22.25 12.07
CA LEU A 112 2.96 -23.61 12.48
C LEU A 112 3.36 -24.65 11.43
N THR A 113 3.22 -24.32 10.16
CA THR A 113 3.44 -25.27 9.06
C THR A 113 4.71 -25.00 8.26
N GLY A 114 5.33 -23.82 8.42
CA GLY A 114 6.45 -23.36 7.62
C GLY A 114 6.09 -23.10 6.15
N ARG A 115 4.81 -23.23 5.77
CA ARG A 115 4.35 -22.95 4.40
C ARG A 115 4.19 -21.45 4.20
N GLU A 116 4.57 -20.99 3.02
CA GLU A 116 4.28 -19.63 2.58
C GLU A 116 2.96 -19.61 1.81
N ILE A 117 2.10 -18.66 2.14
CA ILE A 117 0.93 -18.31 1.33
C ILE A 117 1.30 -17.09 0.51
N ILE A 118 1.32 -17.23 -0.81
CA ILE A 118 1.72 -16.18 -1.74
C ILE A 118 0.46 -15.55 -2.32
N SER A 119 0.41 -14.22 -2.30
CA SER A 119 -0.61 -13.42 -2.96
C SER A 119 0.02 -12.15 -3.55
N ALA A 120 -0.80 -11.20 -4.00
CA ALA A 120 -0.31 -10.00 -4.64
C ALA A 120 -1.24 -8.79 -4.46
N ASN A 121 -0.64 -7.61 -4.30
CA ASN A 121 -1.28 -6.28 -4.27
C ASN A 121 -2.35 -6.04 -3.19
N GLU A 122 -2.61 -7.04 -2.34
CA GLU A 122 -3.56 -6.97 -1.23
C GLU A 122 -2.92 -7.65 -0.02
N ILE A 123 -2.96 -6.97 1.13
CA ILE A 123 -2.53 -7.50 2.42
C ILE A 123 -3.78 -7.57 3.31
N ARG A 124 -4.01 -8.69 3.98
CA ARG A 124 -5.05 -8.86 4.99
C ARG A 124 -4.41 -8.93 6.36
N ILE A 125 -4.99 -8.24 7.33
CA ILE A 125 -4.48 -8.20 8.71
C ILE A 125 -5.61 -8.31 9.73
N PRO A 126 -5.37 -8.89 10.91
CA PRO A 126 -6.32 -8.83 12.01
C PRO A 126 -6.34 -7.42 12.61
N ALA A 127 -7.50 -6.78 12.66
CA ALA A 127 -7.69 -5.48 13.29
C ALA A 127 -7.36 -5.53 14.79
N GLY A 128 -6.81 -4.43 15.31
CA GLY A 128 -6.42 -4.27 16.71
C GLY A 128 -5.11 -4.96 17.10
N ARG A 129 -4.37 -5.53 16.14
CA ARG A 129 -3.06 -6.19 16.37
C ARG A 129 -1.98 -5.55 15.52
N ASP A 130 -0.77 -5.58 16.05
CA ASP A 130 0.43 -5.17 15.32
C ASP A 130 0.86 -6.29 14.37
N VAL A 131 1.16 -5.91 13.12
CA VAL A 131 1.64 -6.81 12.08
C VAL A 131 2.95 -6.26 11.55
N TYR A 132 4.00 -7.08 11.60
CA TYR A 132 5.29 -6.70 11.05
C TYR A 132 5.33 -7.01 9.56
N VAL A 133 5.59 -6.00 8.75
CA VAL A 133 5.78 -6.15 7.30
C VAL A 133 7.26 -6.04 6.99
N ALA A 134 7.87 -7.16 6.61
CA ALA A 134 9.23 -7.21 6.08
C ALA A 134 9.22 -6.75 4.62
N LEU A 135 10.03 -5.75 4.29
CA LEU A 135 10.00 -5.06 3.01
C LEU A 135 11.29 -5.26 2.24
N SER A 136 11.18 -5.59 0.94
CA SER A 136 12.31 -5.74 0.01
C SER A 136 11.92 -5.32 -1.41
N ALA A 137 12.90 -5.05 -2.28
CA ALA A 137 12.65 -4.74 -3.70
C ALA A 137 13.57 -5.55 -4.61
N THR A 138 13.10 -5.93 -5.79
CA THR A 138 13.90 -6.72 -6.77
C THR A 138 14.46 -5.93 -7.93
N ASP A 139 14.05 -4.68 -8.12
CA ASP A 139 14.43 -3.87 -9.28
C ASP A 139 14.91 -2.47 -8.91
N VAL A 140 14.00 -1.51 -8.74
CA VAL A 140 14.30 -0.12 -8.39
C VAL A 140 13.88 0.17 -6.96
N ILE A 141 14.13 1.39 -6.48
CA ILE A 141 13.62 1.81 -5.19
C ILE A 141 12.10 1.99 -5.27
N HIS A 142 11.40 1.47 -4.28
CA HIS A 142 9.97 1.71 -4.06
C HIS A 142 9.76 2.25 -2.64
N SER A 143 8.54 2.61 -2.29
CA SER A 143 8.20 2.94 -0.91
C SER A 143 6.78 2.51 -0.61
N LEU A 144 6.59 1.63 0.38
CA LEU A 144 5.26 1.24 0.80
C LEU A 144 4.69 2.32 1.71
N TRP A 145 3.53 2.86 1.34
CA TRP A 145 2.82 3.82 2.17
C TRP A 145 1.33 3.52 2.25
N VAL A 146 0.84 3.35 3.48
CA VAL A 146 -0.60 3.23 3.80
C VAL A 146 -0.93 4.37 4.77
N PRO A 147 -1.27 5.58 4.27
CA PRO A 147 -1.24 6.79 5.10
C PRO A 147 -2.19 6.78 6.29
N ALA A 148 -3.32 6.08 6.15
CA ALA A 148 -4.28 5.95 7.23
C ALA A 148 -3.75 5.08 8.39
N LEU A 149 -2.72 4.26 8.18
CA LEU A 149 -2.22 3.32 9.19
C LEU A 149 -0.85 3.71 9.74
N ALA A 150 0.09 4.11 8.87
CA ALA A 150 1.46 4.42 9.26
C ALA A 150 2.17 5.37 8.28
N GLY A 151 3.39 5.78 8.64
CA GLY A 151 4.32 6.45 7.75
C GLY A 151 4.78 5.57 6.58
N LYS A 152 5.47 6.16 5.60
CA LYS A 152 6.04 5.42 4.47
C LYS A 152 7.36 4.75 4.87
N ARG A 153 7.67 3.62 4.23
CA ARG A 153 8.99 2.97 4.35
C ARG A 153 9.54 2.63 2.97
N ASP A 154 10.74 3.13 2.70
CA ASP A 154 11.42 2.90 1.43
C ASP A 154 11.99 1.48 1.37
N MET A 155 11.98 0.93 0.16
CA MET A 155 12.30 -0.45 -0.19
C MET A 155 13.43 -0.39 -1.21
N VAL A 156 14.65 -0.60 -0.73
CA VAL A 156 15.89 -0.45 -1.52
C VAL A 156 16.38 -1.84 -1.93
N PRO A 157 16.63 -2.10 -3.22
CA PRO A 157 17.17 -3.39 -3.67
C PRO A 157 18.42 -3.80 -2.90
N GLY A 158 18.49 -5.08 -2.50
CA GLY A 158 19.58 -5.63 -1.70
C GLY A 158 19.52 -5.30 -0.20
N ARG A 159 18.49 -4.61 0.29
CA ARG A 159 18.27 -4.34 1.72
C ARG A 159 16.90 -4.83 2.16
N MET A 160 16.85 -5.34 3.38
CA MET A 160 15.59 -5.60 4.09
C MET A 160 15.29 -4.43 5.01
N THR A 161 14.06 -3.91 4.93
CA THR A 161 13.53 -2.93 5.88
C THR A 161 12.25 -3.49 6.51
N GLY A 162 11.75 -2.80 7.54
CA GLY A 162 10.54 -3.21 8.25
C GLY A 162 9.55 -2.07 8.40
N LEU A 163 8.26 -2.41 8.36
CA LEU A 163 7.16 -1.53 8.71
C LEU A 163 6.13 -2.28 9.58
N THR A 164 5.93 -1.84 10.81
CA THR A 164 4.83 -2.32 11.65
C THR A 164 3.56 -1.58 11.25
N LEU A 165 2.51 -2.35 10.91
CA LEU A 165 1.19 -1.83 10.59
C LEU A 165 0.17 -2.29 11.63
N ARG A 166 -0.75 -1.40 11.97
CA ARG A 166 -1.93 -1.71 12.76
C ARG A 166 -3.12 -0.89 12.29
N ALA A 167 -4.26 -1.56 12.13
CA ALA A 167 -5.54 -0.92 11.91
C ALA A 167 -6.43 -1.16 13.13
N ASP A 168 -6.95 -0.10 13.76
CA ASP A 168 -7.74 -0.24 14.99
C ASP A 168 -9.15 -0.80 14.73
N LYS A 169 -9.67 -0.64 13.50
CA LYS A 169 -11.00 -1.11 13.11
C LYS A 169 -10.95 -1.90 11.80
N PRO A 170 -11.83 -2.90 11.62
CA PRO A 170 -12.01 -3.54 10.34
C PRO A 170 -12.35 -2.54 9.23
N GLY A 171 -11.83 -2.78 8.03
CA GLY A 171 -12.01 -1.90 6.88
C GLY A 171 -10.95 -2.11 5.81
N VAL A 172 -11.14 -1.42 4.68
CA VAL A 172 -10.17 -1.40 3.58
C VAL A 172 -9.42 -0.07 3.59
N TYR A 173 -8.09 -0.14 3.63
CA TYR A 173 -7.20 1.00 3.66
C TYR A 173 -6.34 1.00 2.39
N ARG A 174 -6.40 2.11 1.64
CA ARG A 174 -5.65 2.31 0.41
C ARG A 174 -4.18 2.58 0.74
N GLY A 175 -3.28 1.84 0.09
CA GLY A 175 -1.84 2.07 0.07
C GLY A 175 -1.31 2.24 -1.36
N GLN A 176 -0.06 2.67 -1.46
CA GLN A 176 0.58 2.96 -2.75
C GLN A 176 2.10 2.94 -2.68
N CYS A 177 2.72 2.96 -3.86
CA CYS A 177 4.12 3.32 -4.01
C CYS A 177 4.30 4.82 -3.78
N ALA A 178 5.21 5.21 -2.89
CA ALA A 178 5.52 6.60 -2.55
C ALA A 178 6.96 7.01 -2.92
N GLU A 179 7.59 6.25 -3.82
CA GLU A 179 8.89 6.57 -4.41
C GLU A 179 8.81 6.36 -5.93
N TYR A 180 9.31 7.30 -6.72
CA TYR A 180 9.15 7.24 -8.17
C TYR A 180 9.89 6.02 -8.74
N CYS A 181 9.12 5.03 -9.20
CA CYS A 181 9.64 3.73 -9.63
C CYS A 181 9.47 3.49 -11.15
N GLY A 182 9.22 4.54 -11.94
CA GLY A 182 9.05 4.48 -13.40
C GLY A 182 7.64 4.77 -13.90
N ALA A 183 7.39 4.48 -15.18
CA ALA A 183 6.22 4.97 -15.92
C ALA A 183 4.86 4.65 -15.28
N GLN A 184 4.70 3.48 -14.65
CA GLN A 184 3.45 3.08 -13.98
C GLN A 184 3.49 3.28 -12.46
N HIS A 185 4.37 4.17 -11.96
CA HIS A 185 4.45 4.52 -10.54
C HIS A 185 3.08 4.88 -9.95
N ALA A 186 2.33 5.76 -10.61
CA ALA A 186 0.99 6.19 -10.16
C ALA A 186 -0.07 5.07 -10.19
N ARG A 187 0.23 3.94 -10.83
CA ARG A 187 -0.64 2.76 -10.93
C ARG A 187 -0.11 1.57 -10.11
N MET A 188 0.73 1.84 -9.12
CA MET A 188 1.30 0.84 -8.22
C MET A 188 0.65 0.93 -6.83
N ALA A 189 -0.63 0.61 -6.76
CA ALA A 189 -1.40 0.63 -5.51
C ALA A 189 -1.42 -0.73 -4.81
N LEU A 190 -1.70 -0.69 -3.51
CA LEU A 190 -1.92 -1.84 -2.64
C LEU A 190 -3.14 -1.58 -1.76
N HIS A 191 -3.85 -2.61 -1.33
CA HIS A 191 -4.91 -2.46 -0.32
C HIS A 191 -4.56 -3.27 0.93
N VAL A 192 -4.78 -2.66 2.10
CA VAL A 192 -4.76 -3.37 3.38
C VAL A 192 -6.21 -3.61 3.80
N VAL A 193 -6.61 -4.88 3.87
CA VAL A 193 -7.93 -5.32 4.34
C VAL A 193 -7.79 -5.73 5.80
N ALA A 194 -8.18 -4.85 6.71
CA ALA A 194 -8.25 -5.21 8.12
C ALA A 194 -9.56 -5.93 8.40
N GLU A 195 -9.48 -7.12 8.98
CA GLU A 195 -10.62 -7.97 9.29
C GLU A 195 -10.71 -8.18 10.80
N THR A 196 -11.86 -8.61 11.31
CA THR A 196 -11.90 -9.14 12.69
C THR A 196 -10.96 -10.34 12.80
N PRO A 197 -10.30 -10.59 13.94
CA PRO A 197 -9.36 -11.70 14.07
C PRO A 197 -9.91 -13.06 13.59
N ALA A 198 -11.15 -13.41 13.94
CA ALA A 198 -11.78 -14.65 13.50
C ALA A 198 -11.99 -14.73 11.97
N ALA A 199 -12.33 -13.61 11.33
CA ALA A 199 -12.49 -13.54 9.88
C ALA A 199 -11.14 -13.65 9.16
N PHE A 200 -10.09 -13.02 9.71
CA PHE A 200 -8.72 -13.17 9.23
C PHE A 200 -8.25 -14.62 9.32
N ASP A 201 -8.45 -15.28 10.47
CA ASP A 201 -8.06 -16.69 10.66
C ASP A 201 -8.80 -17.60 9.68
N ALA A 202 -10.10 -17.37 9.47
CA ALA A 202 -10.90 -18.10 8.50
C ALA A 202 -10.46 -17.83 7.04
N TRP A 203 -10.11 -16.58 6.71
CA TRP A 203 -9.55 -16.24 5.41
C TRP A 203 -8.21 -16.92 5.18
N LEU A 204 -7.29 -16.83 6.14
CA LEU A 204 -5.97 -17.45 6.06
C LEU A 204 -6.08 -18.98 5.89
N ALA A 205 -7.02 -19.63 6.59
CA ALA A 205 -7.30 -21.06 6.42
C ALA A 205 -7.80 -21.43 5.02
N ARG A 206 -8.63 -20.57 4.38
CA ARG A 206 -9.06 -20.76 2.99
C ARG A 206 -7.94 -20.49 2.00
N GLU A 207 -7.17 -19.43 2.21
CA GLU A 207 -6.06 -19.04 1.32
C GLU A 207 -4.92 -20.07 1.30
N ARG A 208 -4.86 -20.98 2.30
CA ARG A 208 -3.95 -22.14 2.32
C ARG A 208 -4.36 -23.25 1.34
N GLN A 209 -5.62 -23.29 0.91
CA GLN A 209 -6.12 -24.35 0.05
C GLN A 209 -5.60 -24.19 -1.37
N ASP A 210 -5.75 -25.26 -2.15
CA ASP A 210 -5.54 -25.22 -3.60
C ASP A 210 -6.73 -24.53 -4.28
N ALA A 211 -6.57 -24.22 -5.56
CA ALA A 211 -7.63 -23.62 -6.36
C ALA A 211 -8.88 -24.51 -6.39
N ALA A 212 -10.05 -23.88 -6.30
CA ALA A 212 -11.32 -24.57 -6.46
C ALA A 212 -11.42 -25.22 -7.84
N ALA A 213 -11.87 -26.49 -7.88
CA ALA A 213 -12.11 -27.18 -9.14
C ALA A 213 -13.20 -26.46 -9.96
N PRO A 214 -13.13 -26.51 -11.31
CA PRO A 214 -14.19 -26.00 -12.17
C PRO A 214 -15.53 -26.70 -11.90
N GLY A 215 -16.59 -25.92 -11.74
CA GLY A 215 -17.94 -26.45 -11.47
C GLY A 215 -18.74 -26.83 -12.72
N ASP A 216 -18.29 -26.42 -13.92
CA ASP A 216 -18.96 -26.67 -15.19
C ASP A 216 -17.97 -26.72 -16.36
N ALA A 217 -18.47 -27.08 -17.55
CA ALA A 217 -17.66 -27.20 -18.77
C ALA A 217 -17.07 -25.87 -19.25
N PHE A 218 -17.71 -24.73 -18.94
CA PHE A 218 -17.23 -23.41 -19.35
C PHE A 218 -16.04 -22.98 -18.50
N LEU A 219 -16.09 -23.20 -17.19
CA LEU A 219 -14.97 -23.00 -16.28
C LEU A 219 -13.83 -23.97 -16.58
N GLU A 220 -14.13 -25.22 -16.94
CA GLU A 220 -13.11 -26.19 -17.34
C GLU A 220 -12.39 -25.74 -18.62
N ARG A 221 -13.12 -25.21 -19.61
CA ARG A 221 -12.50 -24.57 -20.79
C ARG A 221 -11.59 -23.41 -20.37
N GLY A 222 -12.00 -22.59 -19.41
CA GLY A 222 -11.17 -21.51 -18.87
C GLY A 222 -9.89 -22.00 -18.21
N ARG A 223 -9.97 -23.10 -17.44
CA ARG A 223 -8.80 -23.76 -16.86
C ARG A 223 -7.86 -24.30 -17.93
N GLN A 224 -8.40 -24.95 -18.97
CA GLN A 224 -7.60 -25.42 -20.10
C GLN A 224 -6.96 -24.27 -20.87
N ALA A 225 -7.67 -23.15 -21.05
CA ALA A 225 -7.12 -21.95 -21.66
C ALA A 225 -5.94 -21.39 -20.86
N PHE A 226 -6.01 -21.37 -19.53
CA PHE A 226 -4.89 -20.94 -18.68
C PHE A 226 -3.60 -21.75 -18.95
N ILE A 227 -3.74 -23.07 -19.14
CA ILE A 227 -2.62 -23.96 -19.43
C ILE A 227 -2.17 -23.80 -20.89
N GLY A 228 -3.10 -23.89 -21.84
CA GLY A 228 -2.83 -23.86 -23.28
C GLY A 228 -2.28 -22.53 -23.78
N GLN A 229 -2.70 -21.41 -23.19
CA GLN A 229 -2.20 -20.06 -23.50
C GLN A 229 -0.91 -19.72 -22.74
N ARG A 230 -0.27 -20.71 -22.09
CA ARG A 230 1.00 -20.60 -21.38
C ARG A 230 1.00 -19.57 -20.24
N CYS A 231 -0.18 -19.21 -19.69
CA CYS A 231 -0.28 -18.34 -18.53
C CYS A 231 0.46 -18.96 -17.32
N ALA A 232 0.42 -20.30 -17.22
CA ALA A 232 1.15 -21.11 -16.25
C ALA A 232 2.68 -20.94 -16.30
N ALA A 233 3.27 -20.39 -17.37
CA ALA A 233 4.71 -20.13 -17.42
C ALA A 233 5.12 -18.95 -16.51
N CYS A 234 4.18 -18.05 -16.18
CA CYS A 234 4.44 -16.88 -15.35
C CYS A 234 3.67 -16.92 -14.03
N HIS A 235 2.47 -17.48 -14.03
CA HIS A 235 1.54 -17.45 -12.90
C HIS A 235 1.34 -18.84 -12.29
N THR A 236 1.33 -18.91 -10.97
CA THR A 236 0.97 -20.12 -10.23
C THR A 236 -0.55 -20.16 -9.97
N ILE A 237 -1.15 -21.35 -10.14
CA ILE A 237 -2.47 -21.71 -9.59
C ILE A 237 -2.28 -23.07 -8.91
N ARG A 238 -2.23 -23.08 -7.57
CA ARG A 238 -2.00 -24.32 -6.81
C ARG A 238 -3.07 -25.36 -7.10
N GLY A 239 -2.67 -26.62 -7.24
CA GLY A 239 -3.54 -27.72 -7.68
C GLY A 239 -3.76 -27.79 -9.20
N VAL A 240 -3.27 -26.82 -9.99
CA VAL A 240 -3.45 -26.79 -11.46
C VAL A 240 -2.13 -26.68 -12.20
N ALA A 241 -1.32 -25.67 -11.87
CA ALA A 241 0.03 -25.48 -12.41
C ALA A 241 0.92 -24.81 -11.36
N GLY A 242 2.03 -25.47 -11.03
CA GLY A 242 2.95 -25.06 -9.97
C GLY A 242 4.24 -24.43 -10.50
N ASP A 243 4.90 -23.68 -9.61
CA ASP A 243 6.31 -23.23 -9.66
C ASP A 243 6.66 -21.97 -10.45
N ALA A 244 5.75 -21.41 -11.24
CA ALA A 244 6.01 -20.13 -11.89
C ALA A 244 5.88 -18.95 -10.91
N ARG A 245 6.97 -18.19 -10.73
CA ARG A 245 7.08 -17.04 -9.78
C ARG A 245 7.39 -15.71 -10.46
N LEU A 246 7.26 -15.64 -11.79
CA LEU A 246 7.53 -14.41 -12.54
C LEU A 246 6.40 -13.39 -12.36
N GLY A 247 5.15 -13.85 -12.44
CA GLY A 247 3.95 -13.06 -12.21
C GLY A 247 3.32 -13.32 -10.83
N PRO A 248 2.27 -12.57 -10.47
CA PRO A 248 1.51 -12.78 -9.25
C PRO A 248 0.86 -14.17 -9.21
N ASP A 249 0.80 -14.79 -8.04
CA ASP A 249 -0.02 -15.99 -7.78
C ASP A 249 -1.49 -15.68 -8.14
N LEU A 250 -2.20 -16.63 -8.77
CA LEU A 250 -3.59 -16.48 -9.19
C LEU A 250 -4.54 -17.47 -8.51
N THR A 251 -4.06 -18.27 -7.55
CA THR A 251 -4.81 -19.37 -6.91
C THR A 251 -6.15 -18.93 -6.33
N HIS A 252 -6.20 -17.74 -5.73
CA HIS A 252 -7.44 -17.13 -5.23
C HIS A 252 -7.65 -15.72 -5.82
N VAL A 253 -7.29 -15.50 -7.10
CA VAL A 253 -7.37 -14.15 -7.71
C VAL A 253 -8.78 -13.57 -7.67
N GLY A 254 -9.83 -14.39 -7.75
CA GLY A 254 -11.23 -13.99 -7.66
C GLY A 254 -11.68 -13.49 -6.28
N SER A 255 -10.91 -13.73 -5.22
CA SER A 255 -11.20 -13.21 -3.87
C SER A 255 -10.69 -11.79 -3.64
N ARG A 256 -9.80 -11.30 -4.52
CA ARG A 256 -9.16 -9.97 -4.43
C ARG A 256 -10.15 -8.86 -4.76
N LEU A 257 -9.96 -7.70 -4.14
CA LEU A 257 -10.77 -6.51 -4.44
C LEU A 257 -10.43 -5.91 -5.82
N HIS A 258 -9.16 -5.98 -6.21
CA HIS A 258 -8.62 -5.34 -7.41
C HIS A 258 -7.58 -6.22 -8.12
N ILE A 259 -7.36 -5.93 -9.40
CA ILE A 259 -6.27 -6.46 -10.23
C ILE A 259 -5.38 -5.33 -10.74
N ALA A 260 -4.30 -5.67 -11.46
CA ALA A 260 -3.37 -4.71 -12.04
C ALA A 260 -2.80 -3.70 -11.02
N ALA A 261 -2.43 -4.19 -9.83
CA ALA A 261 -1.95 -3.39 -8.69
C ALA A 261 -2.90 -2.23 -8.32
N GLY A 262 -4.18 -2.55 -8.14
CA GLY A 262 -5.20 -1.59 -7.71
C GLY A 262 -5.74 -0.67 -8.81
N THR A 263 -5.37 -0.89 -10.08
CA THR A 263 -5.82 -0.06 -11.21
C THR A 263 -7.25 -0.39 -11.62
N LEU A 264 -7.64 -1.66 -11.56
CA LEU A 264 -8.95 -2.13 -11.98
C LEU A 264 -9.63 -2.90 -10.85
N ARG A 265 -10.95 -2.67 -10.66
CA ARG A 265 -11.77 -3.51 -9.79
C ARG A 265 -11.80 -4.93 -10.33
N ASN A 266 -11.81 -5.92 -9.45
CA ASN A 266 -11.76 -7.31 -9.86
C ASN A 266 -13.17 -7.83 -10.23
N HIS A 267 -13.40 -8.06 -11.51
CA HIS A 267 -14.58 -8.74 -12.04
C HIS A 267 -14.27 -9.31 -13.42
N ARG A 268 -15.14 -10.16 -13.96
CA ARG A 268 -14.92 -10.82 -15.27
C ARG A 268 -14.50 -9.89 -16.40
N GLY A 269 -15.18 -8.76 -16.55
CA GLY A 269 -14.92 -7.80 -17.63
C GLY A 269 -13.52 -7.18 -17.56
N THR A 270 -13.07 -6.78 -16.37
CA THR A 270 -11.72 -6.21 -16.20
C THR A 270 -10.64 -7.27 -16.28
N LEU A 271 -10.91 -8.50 -15.82
CA LEU A 271 -10.01 -9.63 -16.03
C LEU A 271 -9.81 -9.90 -17.53
N ALA A 272 -10.90 -9.99 -18.31
CA ALA A 272 -10.83 -10.19 -19.75
C ALA A 272 -10.07 -9.05 -20.45
N GLY A 273 -10.39 -7.79 -20.13
CA GLY A 273 -9.71 -6.63 -20.71
C GLY A 273 -8.21 -6.58 -20.36
N TRP A 274 -7.85 -6.89 -19.11
CA TRP A 274 -6.45 -6.97 -18.68
C TRP A 274 -5.68 -8.07 -19.40
N ILE A 275 -6.28 -9.25 -19.61
CA ILE A 275 -5.62 -10.36 -20.31
C ILE A 275 -5.45 -10.04 -21.80
N ALA A 276 -6.47 -9.44 -22.42
CA ALA A 276 -6.46 -9.11 -23.84
C ALA A 276 -5.42 -8.03 -24.16
N ASP A 277 -5.33 -6.96 -23.35
CA ASP A 277 -4.39 -5.87 -23.60
C ASP A 277 -3.92 -5.18 -22.31
N PRO A 278 -2.92 -5.74 -21.62
CA PRO A 278 -2.31 -5.10 -20.46
C PRO A 278 -1.68 -3.74 -20.80
N GLN A 279 -1.29 -3.49 -22.05
CA GLN A 279 -0.53 -2.30 -22.44
C GLN A 279 -1.40 -1.06 -22.52
N SER A 280 -2.65 -1.15 -22.98
CA SER A 280 -3.58 0.00 -22.91
C SER A 280 -3.92 0.38 -21.46
N ILE A 281 -3.90 -0.59 -20.54
CA ILE A 281 -4.24 -0.37 -19.13
C ILE A 281 -3.04 0.10 -18.32
N LYS A 282 -1.87 -0.53 -18.48
CA LYS A 282 -0.60 -0.17 -17.81
C LYS A 282 0.57 -0.30 -18.80
N PRO A 283 0.83 0.73 -19.63
CA PRO A 283 1.94 0.73 -20.58
C PRO A 283 3.29 0.38 -19.94
N GLY A 284 4.01 -0.56 -20.55
CA GLY A 284 5.28 -1.10 -20.05
C GLY A 284 5.13 -2.25 -19.06
N ALA A 285 3.90 -2.68 -18.72
CA ALA A 285 3.69 -3.87 -17.90
C ALA A 285 4.39 -5.07 -18.55
N ARG A 286 5.01 -5.93 -17.73
CA ARG A 286 5.79 -7.09 -18.22
C ARG A 286 4.93 -8.30 -18.56
N MET A 287 3.62 -8.23 -18.34
CA MET A 287 2.68 -9.25 -18.81
C MET A 287 2.39 -8.99 -20.29
N PRO A 288 2.64 -9.96 -21.19
CA PRO A 288 2.30 -9.82 -22.60
C PRO A 288 0.79 -9.86 -22.79
N ALA A 289 0.33 -9.22 -23.87
CA ALA A 289 -1.06 -9.33 -24.31
C ALA A 289 -1.34 -10.72 -24.88
N ALA A 290 -2.50 -11.30 -24.54
CA ALA A 290 -2.96 -12.54 -25.14
C ALA A 290 -3.72 -12.22 -26.44
N ASN A 291 -2.99 -11.87 -27.51
CA ASN A 291 -3.60 -11.43 -28.77
C ASN A 291 -4.19 -12.58 -29.62
N ASP A 292 -3.77 -13.82 -29.38
CA ASP A 292 -4.12 -14.98 -30.20
C ASP A 292 -5.25 -15.83 -29.59
N ILE A 293 -6.00 -15.28 -28.62
CA ILE A 293 -7.12 -15.95 -27.95
C ILE A 293 -8.45 -15.50 -28.57
N ASP A 294 -9.32 -16.45 -28.94
CA ASP A 294 -10.66 -16.10 -29.39
C ASP A 294 -11.52 -15.57 -28.23
N GLY A 295 -12.55 -14.77 -28.56
CA GLY A 295 -13.37 -14.10 -27.56
C GLY A 295 -14.16 -15.04 -26.65
N GLU A 296 -14.47 -16.26 -27.08
CA GLU A 296 -15.17 -17.23 -26.23
C GLU A 296 -14.21 -17.88 -25.23
N THR A 297 -13.00 -18.24 -25.67
CA THR A 297 -11.92 -18.73 -24.80
C THR A 297 -11.49 -17.66 -23.79
N LEU A 298 -11.40 -16.39 -24.18
CA LEU A 298 -11.08 -15.28 -23.27
C LEU A 298 -12.14 -15.12 -22.18
N ARG A 299 -13.43 -15.20 -22.54
CA ARG A 299 -14.53 -15.14 -21.57
C ARG A 299 -14.51 -16.33 -20.61
N ALA A 300 -14.22 -17.53 -21.11
CA ALA A 300 -14.07 -18.73 -20.29
C ALA A 300 -12.91 -18.58 -19.30
N LEU A 301 -11.74 -18.12 -19.77
CA LEU A 301 -10.57 -17.86 -18.94
C LEU A 301 -10.85 -16.82 -17.85
N ALA A 302 -11.46 -15.68 -18.21
CA ALA A 302 -11.81 -14.65 -17.24
C ALA A 302 -12.84 -15.13 -16.21
N ALA A 303 -13.83 -15.93 -16.62
CA ALA A 303 -14.80 -16.53 -15.70
C ALA A 303 -14.15 -17.54 -14.76
N TYR A 304 -13.22 -18.36 -15.27
CA TYR A 304 -12.43 -19.27 -14.45
C TYR A 304 -11.62 -18.52 -13.40
N LEU A 305 -10.88 -17.48 -13.77
CA LEU A 305 -10.11 -16.68 -12.81
C LEU A 305 -11.00 -15.96 -11.77
N GLU A 306 -12.18 -15.49 -12.15
CA GLU A 306 -13.16 -14.90 -11.22
C GLU A 306 -13.72 -15.92 -10.20
N HIS A 307 -13.79 -17.20 -10.60
CA HIS A 307 -14.24 -18.32 -9.74
C HIS A 307 -13.22 -18.71 -8.67
N LEU A 308 -11.93 -18.44 -8.90
CA LEU A 308 -10.83 -18.78 -7.99
C LEU A 308 -10.87 -17.94 -6.70
N LYS A 309 -11.56 -18.41 -5.66
CA LYS A 309 -11.78 -17.68 -4.39
C LYS A 309 -11.28 -18.40 -3.15
#